data_AF-A0AAD6SZN1-F1
#
_entry.id   AF-A0AAD6SZN1-F1
#
_cell.length_a   1.000
_cell.length_b   1.000
_cell.length_c   1.000
_cell.angle_alpha   90.00
_cell.angle_beta   90.00
_cell.angle_gamma   90.00
#
_symmetry.space_group_name_H-M   'P 1'
#
loop_
_entity.id
_entity.type
_entity.pdbx_description
1 polymer ?
#
loop_
_entity_poly.entity_id
_entity_poly.type
_entity_poly.pdbx_seq_one_letter_code
_entity_poly.pdbx_strand_id
1 'polypeptide(L)'
;MPKKHLSNTNFTFCDTVQSLSAVAASLRSSPTLFLDCEGHDLGLAGGGLSLISLGTPTPNQPRTYLIDAVALRTSDLRSIFDILESPQVQKVVFDGRMDQTALFYDHGGICLQNVVDLQLADIKSRVLRGENEGSLEQLMRLSPYLLQSEVQKNPQLYHKVQKLPGLEQTVREHGVAAGVEELTIKGRFKHTSWLRRPLPQTALIYAANDIALIAHLWEEFVDQGYIDGKLAEQSLRYVRLWTAGPQINASHRYKLHALLPLEILEDTAVERTKLCPLCERLLPQRCFSVTSWTRDVSRKCLVCRAIGIRTIQQNTGGHRPVK
;
A
#
# COMPACT_ATOMS: atom_id res chain seq x y z
N MET A 1 -4.98 26.41 -13.09
CA MET A 1 -6.17 25.74 -12.50
C MET A 1 -6.34 26.24 -11.07
N PRO A 2 -7.57 26.53 -10.61
CA PRO A 2 -7.79 26.96 -9.23
C PRO A 2 -7.41 25.83 -8.26
N LYS A 3 -6.59 26.15 -7.26
CA LYS A 3 -6.10 25.20 -6.26
C LYS A 3 -7.27 24.76 -5.36
N LYS A 4 -7.59 23.46 -5.33
CA LYS A 4 -8.59 22.90 -4.40
C LYS A 4 -8.04 23.02 -2.97
N HIS A 5 -8.66 23.85 -2.13
CA HIS A 5 -8.39 23.92 -0.70
C HIS A 5 -9.11 22.76 0.02
N LEU A 6 -8.40 21.98 0.82
CA LEU A 6 -8.98 20.97 1.69
C LEU A 6 -9.67 21.65 2.89
N SER A 7 -11.01 21.59 2.94
CA SER A 7 -11.81 22.12 4.06
C SER A 7 -12.07 21.03 5.12
N ASN A 8 -12.47 21.42 6.35
CA ASN A 8 -12.75 20.55 7.51
C ASN A 8 -13.21 19.13 7.14
N THR A 9 -12.40 18.13 7.47
CA THR A 9 -12.66 16.72 7.13
C THR A 9 -13.96 16.24 7.77
N ASN A 10 -15.03 16.14 6.97
CA ASN A 10 -16.34 15.67 7.41
C ASN A 10 -16.44 14.16 7.19
N PHE A 11 -16.66 13.40 8.27
CA PHE A 11 -16.79 11.95 8.22
C PHE A 11 -17.98 11.48 9.06
N THR A 12 -18.54 10.33 8.69
CA THR A 12 -19.54 9.62 9.50
C THR A 12 -18.86 8.49 10.25
N PHE A 13 -18.82 8.57 11.59
CA PHE A 13 -18.32 7.50 12.43
C PHE A 13 -19.42 6.45 12.66
N CYS A 14 -19.05 5.18 12.59
CA CYS A 14 -19.96 4.04 12.60
C CYS A 14 -19.48 2.95 13.56
N ASP A 15 -20.10 2.88 14.73
CA ASP A 15 -19.79 1.96 15.83
C ASP A 15 -21.00 1.12 16.28
N THR A 16 -22.12 1.20 15.57
CA THR A 16 -23.35 0.43 15.87
C THR A 16 -23.90 -0.26 14.63
N VAL A 17 -24.69 -1.32 14.82
CA VAL A 17 -25.33 -2.06 13.72
C VAL A 17 -26.29 -1.17 12.93
N GLN A 18 -26.96 -0.23 13.60
CA GLN A 18 -27.90 0.71 12.99
C GLN A 18 -27.17 1.70 12.08
N SER A 19 -26.08 2.32 12.54
CA SER A 19 -25.28 3.21 11.69
C SER A 19 -24.64 2.44 10.53
N LEU A 20 -24.19 1.20 10.77
CA LEU A 20 -23.60 0.35 9.73
C LEU A 20 -24.57 0.03 8.60
N SER A 21 -25.83 -0.25 8.92
CA SER A 21 -26.86 -0.54 7.92
C SER A 21 -27.11 0.64 6.98
N ALA A 22 -27.15 1.86 7.52
CA ALA A 22 -27.28 3.08 6.73
C ALA A 22 -26.05 3.34 5.85
N VAL A 23 -24.85 3.14 6.40
CA VAL A 23 -23.59 3.26 5.66
C VAL A 23 -23.53 2.25 4.51
N ALA A 24 -23.82 0.97 4.76
CA ALA A 24 -23.82 -0.07 3.74
C ALA A 24 -24.80 0.23 2.60
N ALA A 25 -25.98 0.77 2.89
CA ALA A 25 -26.93 1.18 1.86
C ALA A 25 -26.36 2.29 0.96
N SER A 26 -25.70 3.30 1.55
CA SER A 26 -25.08 4.39 0.79
C SER A 26 -23.86 3.94 -0.03
N LEU A 27 -23.09 2.97 0.48
CA LEU A 27 -21.92 2.44 -0.23
C LEU A 27 -22.31 1.60 -1.45
N ARG A 28 -23.39 0.82 -1.37
CA ARG A 28 -23.88 -0.03 -2.48
C ARG A 28 -24.27 0.75 -3.74
N SER A 29 -24.64 2.02 -3.61
CA SER A 29 -24.95 2.87 -4.77
C SER A 29 -23.70 3.43 -5.46
N SER A 30 -22.50 3.24 -4.89
CA SER A 30 -21.27 3.75 -5.46
C SER A 30 -20.51 2.66 -6.20
N PRO A 31 -20.16 2.84 -7.49
CA PRO A 31 -19.38 1.87 -8.24
C PRO A 31 -17.89 1.84 -7.84
N THR A 32 -17.41 2.87 -7.15
CA THR A 32 -16.01 3.03 -6.76
C THR A 32 -15.95 3.49 -5.30
N LEU A 33 -15.10 2.85 -4.51
CA LEU A 33 -14.83 3.16 -3.12
C LEU A 33 -13.35 3.43 -2.91
N PHE A 34 -13.01 4.43 -2.11
CA PHE A 34 -11.69 4.58 -1.52
C PHE A 34 -11.62 3.75 -0.24
N LEU A 35 -10.52 3.04 -0.01
CA LEU A 35 -10.36 2.16 1.15
C LEU A 35 -8.98 2.38 1.76
N ASP A 36 -8.98 2.47 3.10
CA ASP A 36 -7.80 2.44 3.95
C ASP A 36 -8.19 1.83 5.31
N CYS A 37 -7.33 1.01 5.90
CA CYS A 37 -7.56 0.36 7.17
C CYS A 37 -6.50 0.79 8.19
N GLU A 38 -6.92 0.82 9.45
CA GLU A 38 -6.04 1.18 10.56
C GLU A 38 -6.07 0.12 11.65
N GLY A 39 -4.93 -0.09 12.31
CA GLY A 39 -4.80 -1.16 13.29
C GLY A 39 -3.50 -1.13 14.08
N HIS A 40 -3.49 -1.88 15.18
CA HIS A 40 -2.26 -2.18 15.90
C HIS A 40 -1.47 -3.21 15.10
N ASP A 41 -0.26 -2.88 14.66
CA ASP A 41 0.58 -3.77 13.84
C ASP A 41 -0.22 -4.40 12.69
N LEU A 42 -0.99 -3.56 11.98
CA LEU A 42 -1.99 -3.96 10.98
C LEU A 42 -1.46 -5.05 10.03
N GLY A 43 -2.19 -6.17 9.94
CA GLY A 43 -1.87 -7.30 9.07
C GLY A 43 -0.65 -8.12 9.49
N LEU A 44 0.08 -7.76 10.54
CA LEU A 44 1.15 -8.59 11.11
C LEU A 44 0.59 -9.62 12.08
N ALA A 45 1.34 -10.71 12.25
CA ALA A 45 1.02 -11.74 13.22
C ALA A 45 0.98 -11.15 14.64
N GLY A 46 -0.17 -11.29 15.31
CA GLY A 46 -0.43 -10.70 16.63
C GLY A 46 -0.90 -9.25 16.59
N GLY A 47 -1.09 -8.67 15.40
CA GLY A 47 -1.75 -7.40 15.20
C GLY A 47 -3.28 -7.51 15.23
N GLY A 48 -3.96 -6.43 14.88
CA GLY A 48 -5.42 -6.41 14.76
C GLY A 48 -5.97 -5.18 14.05
N LEU A 49 -6.95 -5.41 13.18
CA LEU A 49 -7.77 -4.39 12.53
C LEU A 49 -8.58 -3.62 13.56
N SER A 50 -8.53 -2.28 13.49
CA SER A 50 -9.24 -1.39 14.39
C SER A 50 -10.32 -0.56 13.70
N LEU A 51 -10.01 -0.05 12.50
CA LEU A 51 -10.88 0.87 11.78
C LEU A 51 -10.85 0.53 10.30
N ILE A 52 -12.00 0.55 9.65
CA ILE A 52 -12.13 0.48 8.19
C ILE A 52 -12.64 1.84 7.71
N SER A 53 -11.84 2.54 6.93
CA SER A 53 -12.17 3.83 6.36
C SER A 53 -12.63 3.64 4.92
N LEU A 54 -13.81 4.16 4.59
CA LEU A 54 -14.39 4.07 3.25
C LEU A 54 -14.79 5.44 2.74
N GLY A 55 -14.41 5.77 1.51
CA GLY A 55 -14.81 6.99 0.82
C GLY A 55 -15.62 6.70 -0.44
N THR A 56 -16.62 7.52 -0.75
CA THR A 56 -17.25 7.52 -2.09
C THR A 56 -16.87 8.80 -2.84
N PRO A 57 -16.58 8.73 -4.16
CA PRO A 57 -16.32 9.92 -4.98
C PRO A 57 -17.49 10.92 -4.93
N THR A 58 -17.19 12.21 -4.72
CA THR A 58 -18.14 13.32 -4.92
C THR A 58 -17.42 14.53 -5.52
N PRO A 59 -18.11 15.50 -6.16
CA PRO A 59 -17.46 16.57 -6.96
C PRO A 59 -16.40 17.43 -6.26
N ASN A 60 -16.41 17.50 -4.93
CA ASN A 60 -15.51 18.39 -4.16
C ASN A 60 -14.61 17.65 -3.17
N GLN A 61 -15.16 16.68 -2.44
CA GLN A 61 -14.45 15.89 -1.43
C GLN A 61 -15.11 14.51 -1.33
N PRO A 62 -14.39 13.44 -1.00
CA PRO A 62 -15.06 12.16 -0.77
C PRO A 62 -16.02 12.28 0.40
N ARG A 63 -17.14 11.55 0.33
CA ARG A 63 -17.94 11.30 1.52
C ARG A 63 -17.30 10.14 2.26
N THR A 64 -16.83 10.41 3.48
CA THR A 64 -16.04 9.46 4.26
C THR A 64 -16.84 8.81 5.39
N TYR A 65 -16.66 7.51 5.55
CA TYR A 65 -17.23 6.67 6.59
C TYR A 65 -16.09 5.99 7.35
N LEU A 66 -16.12 6.08 8.68
CA LEU A 66 -15.13 5.46 9.55
C LEU A 66 -15.82 4.39 10.39
N ILE A 67 -15.53 3.13 10.12
CA ILE A 67 -16.24 1.97 10.68
C ILE A 67 -15.37 1.34 11.77
N ASP A 68 -15.87 1.33 13.00
CA ASP A 68 -15.17 0.77 14.16
C ASP A 68 -15.23 -0.76 14.16
N ALA A 69 -14.15 -1.40 13.71
CA ALA A 69 -14.04 -2.85 13.63
C ALA A 69 -13.84 -3.52 15.00
N VAL A 70 -13.57 -2.75 16.06
CA VAL A 70 -13.45 -3.26 17.45
C VAL A 70 -14.80 -3.23 18.15
N ALA A 71 -15.60 -2.19 17.91
CA ALA A 71 -16.93 -2.07 18.50
C ALA A 71 -17.96 -3.05 17.88
N LEU A 72 -17.75 -3.43 16.62
CA LEU A 72 -18.65 -4.30 15.85
C LEU A 72 -18.09 -5.71 15.76
N ARG A 73 -18.96 -6.73 15.81
CA ARG A 73 -18.53 -8.12 15.57
C ARG A 73 -18.31 -8.34 14.08
N THR A 74 -17.48 -9.32 13.73
CA THR A 74 -17.29 -9.77 12.34
C THR A 74 -18.61 -10.07 11.63
N SER A 75 -19.60 -10.65 12.33
CA SER A 75 -20.93 -10.90 11.76
C SER A 75 -21.69 -9.62 11.42
N ASP A 76 -21.51 -8.57 12.22
CA ASP A 76 -22.17 -7.28 12.01
C ASP A 76 -21.57 -6.60 10.77
N LEU A 77 -20.25 -6.72 10.57
CA LEU A 77 -19.51 -6.16 9.43
C LEU A 77 -19.76 -6.85 8.08
N ARG A 78 -20.53 -7.95 8.05
CA ARG A 78 -20.72 -8.77 6.84
C ARG A 78 -21.22 -7.96 5.63
N SER A 79 -22.14 -7.01 5.85
CA SER A 79 -22.64 -6.16 4.76
C SER A 79 -21.58 -5.28 4.11
N ILE A 80 -20.55 -4.90 4.87
CA ILE A 80 -19.40 -4.16 4.35
C ILE A 80 -18.45 -5.12 3.62
N PHE A 81 -18.18 -6.29 4.20
CA PHE A 81 -17.35 -7.30 3.56
C PHE A 81 -17.92 -7.77 2.23
N ASP A 82 -19.24 -7.96 2.11
CA ASP A 82 -19.91 -8.26 0.83
C ASP A 82 -19.58 -7.23 -0.27
N ILE A 83 -19.47 -5.95 0.10
CA ILE A 83 -19.12 -4.86 -0.82
C ILE A 83 -17.63 -4.93 -1.19
N LEU A 84 -16.76 -5.19 -0.22
CA LEU A 84 -15.32 -5.32 -0.42
C LEU A 84 -14.96 -6.54 -1.31
N GLU A 85 -15.71 -7.63 -1.16
CA GLU A 85 -15.55 -8.86 -1.95
C GLU A 85 -16.30 -8.81 -3.30
N SER A 86 -17.12 -7.78 -3.54
CA SER A 86 -17.85 -7.64 -4.80
C SER A 86 -16.89 -7.27 -5.96
N PRO A 87 -16.87 -8.03 -7.07
CA PRO A 87 -16.13 -7.63 -8.26
C PRO A 87 -16.79 -6.44 -8.99
N GLN A 88 -18.05 -6.12 -8.68
CA GLN A 88 -18.80 -5.03 -9.33
C GLN A 88 -18.48 -3.65 -8.73
N VAL A 89 -17.87 -3.61 -7.55
CA VAL A 89 -17.47 -2.36 -6.88
C VAL A 89 -15.95 -2.26 -6.94
N GLN A 90 -15.41 -1.20 -7.51
CA GLN A 90 -13.97 -0.95 -7.51
C GLN A 90 -13.51 -0.46 -6.13
N LYS A 91 -12.44 -1.03 -5.59
CA LYS A 91 -11.77 -0.50 -4.38
C LYS A 91 -10.46 0.14 -4.77
N VAL A 92 -10.35 1.44 -4.57
CA VAL A 92 -9.15 2.22 -4.78
C VAL A 92 -8.42 2.33 -3.43
N VAL A 93 -7.17 1.88 -3.40
CA VAL A 93 -6.32 1.85 -2.21
C VAL A 93 -4.98 2.50 -2.50
N PHE A 94 -4.21 2.81 -1.46
CA PHE A 94 -2.79 3.13 -1.60
C PHE A 94 -1.99 2.14 -0.76
N ASP A 95 -1.24 1.23 -1.41
CA ASP A 95 -0.51 0.16 -0.74
C ASP A 95 -1.41 -0.79 0.08
N GLY A 96 -2.42 -1.37 -0.57
CA GLY A 96 -3.47 -2.17 0.08
C GLY A 96 -3.04 -3.52 0.68
N ARG A 97 -1.73 -3.80 0.76
CA ARG A 97 -1.19 -5.09 1.17
C ARG A 97 -1.53 -5.41 2.61
N MET A 98 -1.33 -4.47 3.52
CA MET A 98 -1.56 -4.71 4.94
C MET A 98 -3.05 -4.69 5.28
N ASP A 99 -3.84 -3.89 4.56
CA ASP A 99 -5.31 -3.86 4.64
C ASP A 99 -5.91 -5.21 4.26
N GLN A 100 -5.54 -5.74 3.09
CA GLN A 100 -5.97 -7.07 2.65
C GLN A 100 -5.50 -8.15 3.62
N THR A 101 -4.28 -8.03 4.15
CA THR A 101 -3.75 -9.02 5.11
C THR A 101 -4.59 -9.01 6.40
N ALA A 102 -4.88 -7.84 6.96
CA ALA A 102 -5.72 -7.72 8.16
C ALA A 102 -7.15 -8.25 7.91
N LEU A 103 -7.79 -7.85 6.81
CA LEU A 103 -9.11 -8.36 6.43
C LEU A 103 -9.13 -9.89 6.31
N PHE A 104 -8.07 -10.49 5.78
CA PHE A 104 -7.98 -11.93 5.60
C PHE A 104 -7.80 -12.68 6.93
N TYR A 105 -6.82 -12.31 7.77
CA TYR A 105 -6.52 -13.05 8.99
C TYR A 105 -7.45 -12.71 10.16
N ASP A 106 -7.90 -11.45 10.27
CA ASP A 106 -8.66 -11.00 11.45
C ASP A 106 -10.17 -11.26 11.29
N HIS A 107 -10.66 -11.34 10.04
CA HIS A 107 -12.10 -11.44 9.75
C HIS A 107 -12.49 -12.66 8.89
N GLY A 108 -11.70 -13.72 8.93
CA GLY A 108 -12.13 -15.02 8.39
C GLY A 108 -12.04 -15.16 6.87
N GLY A 109 -11.00 -14.60 6.28
CA GLY A 109 -10.64 -14.83 4.87
C GLY A 109 -11.22 -13.80 3.89
N ILE A 110 -11.62 -12.61 4.35
CA ILE A 110 -12.19 -11.58 3.48
C ILE A 110 -11.19 -11.17 2.40
N CYS A 111 -11.57 -11.34 1.14
CA CYS A 111 -10.70 -11.11 -0.01
C CYS A 111 -11.21 -9.96 -0.89
N LEU A 112 -10.48 -8.85 -0.92
CA LEU A 112 -10.75 -7.74 -1.83
C LEU A 112 -10.80 -8.24 -3.28
N GLN A 113 -11.77 -7.75 -4.05
CA GLN A 113 -11.91 -7.98 -5.49
C GLN A 113 -11.92 -6.63 -6.22
N ASN A 114 -11.59 -6.58 -7.51
CA ASN A 114 -11.61 -5.34 -8.30
C ASN A 114 -10.89 -4.17 -7.58
N VAL A 115 -9.59 -4.34 -7.35
CA VAL A 115 -8.77 -3.37 -6.61
C VAL A 115 -7.93 -2.55 -7.58
N VAL A 116 -7.79 -1.26 -7.32
CA VAL A 116 -6.81 -0.37 -7.98
C VAL A 116 -5.90 0.19 -6.90
N ASP A 117 -4.62 -0.15 -6.95
CA ASP A 117 -3.61 0.36 -6.02
C ASP A 117 -2.86 1.54 -6.64
N LEU A 118 -3.05 2.72 -6.06
CA LEU A 118 -2.45 3.97 -6.53
C LEU A 118 -0.93 4.00 -6.35
N GLN A 119 -0.36 3.23 -5.43
CA GLN A 119 1.10 3.14 -5.30
C GLN A 119 1.70 2.46 -6.55
N LEU A 120 1.02 1.49 -7.14
CA LEU A 120 1.43 0.88 -8.42
C LEU A 120 1.21 1.81 -9.60
N ALA A 121 0.11 2.57 -9.61
CA ALA A 121 -0.11 3.57 -10.64
C ALA A 121 0.96 4.67 -10.61
N ASP A 122 1.45 5.09 -9.43
CA ASP A 122 2.59 6.01 -9.32
C ASP A 122 3.83 5.43 -10.01
N ILE A 123 4.19 4.17 -9.72
CA ILE A 123 5.35 3.52 -10.35
C ILE A 123 5.24 3.56 -11.87
N LYS A 124 4.06 3.28 -12.42
CA LYS A 124 3.82 3.29 -13.87
C LYS A 124 3.83 4.71 -14.45
N SER A 125 3.31 5.69 -13.70
CA SER A 125 3.30 7.10 -14.10
C SER A 125 4.70 7.66 -14.32
N ARG A 126 5.73 7.15 -13.61
CA ARG A 126 7.11 7.64 -13.70
C ARG A 126 7.66 7.59 -15.13
N VAL A 127 7.36 6.52 -15.87
CA VAL A 127 7.77 6.40 -17.28
C VAL A 127 7.13 7.49 -18.13
N LEU A 128 5.84 7.77 -17.91
CA LEU A 128 5.11 8.84 -18.61
C LEU A 128 5.64 10.24 -18.22
N ARG A 129 6.18 10.38 -17.02
CA ARG A 129 6.85 11.59 -16.52
C ARG A 129 8.34 11.68 -16.91
N GLY A 130 8.84 10.76 -17.73
CA GLY A 130 10.21 10.77 -18.28
C GLY A 130 11.26 10.01 -17.45
N GLU A 131 10.87 9.38 -16.35
CA GLU A 131 11.74 8.52 -15.54
C GLU A 131 11.68 7.08 -16.06
N ASN A 132 12.54 6.77 -17.03
CA ASN A 132 12.61 5.47 -17.68
C ASN A 132 13.29 4.39 -16.81
N GLU A 133 13.02 3.12 -17.12
CA GLU A 133 13.67 1.98 -16.47
C GLU A 133 15.20 2.07 -16.59
N GLY A 134 15.92 1.96 -15.46
CA GLY A 134 17.37 2.04 -15.40
C GLY A 134 17.95 3.46 -15.56
N SER A 135 17.13 4.51 -15.62
CA SER A 135 17.62 5.88 -15.62
C SER A 135 18.30 6.23 -14.30
N LEU A 136 19.16 7.25 -14.30
CA LEU A 136 19.83 7.70 -13.09
C LEU A 136 18.81 8.14 -12.03
N GLU A 137 17.74 8.82 -12.44
CA GLU A 137 16.66 9.27 -11.57
C GLU A 137 16.01 8.08 -10.85
N GLN A 138 15.61 7.04 -11.58
CA GLN A 138 15.02 5.81 -11.02
C GLN A 138 15.98 5.11 -10.06
N LEU A 139 17.22 4.93 -10.49
CA LEU A 139 18.25 4.27 -9.71
C LEU A 139 18.59 5.03 -8.42
N MET A 140 18.58 6.38 -8.45
CA MET A 140 18.83 7.21 -7.27
C MET A 140 17.73 7.13 -6.22
N ARG A 141 16.50 6.76 -6.59
CA ARG A 141 15.43 6.45 -5.61
C ARG A 141 15.80 5.26 -4.72
N LEU A 142 16.71 4.38 -5.15
CA LEU A 142 17.17 3.23 -4.36
C LEU A 142 18.18 3.58 -3.27
N SER A 143 18.63 4.83 -3.17
CA SER A 143 19.62 5.28 -2.19
C SER A 143 19.33 4.92 -0.72
N PRO A 144 18.07 4.79 -0.25
CA PRO A 144 17.81 4.33 1.11
C PRO A 144 18.06 2.82 1.34
N TYR A 145 18.36 2.06 0.28
CA TYR A 145 18.62 0.62 0.31
C TYR A 145 19.98 0.24 -0.27
N LEU A 146 20.51 1.03 -1.19
CA LEU A 146 21.75 0.75 -1.90
C LEU A 146 22.64 1.99 -1.86
N LEU A 147 23.94 1.79 -1.67
CA LEU A 147 24.91 2.87 -1.83
C LEU A 147 24.94 3.31 -3.28
N GLN A 148 25.12 4.61 -3.50
CA GLN A 148 25.27 5.16 -4.84
C GLN A 148 26.37 4.44 -5.64
N SER A 149 27.47 4.07 -4.98
CA SER A 149 28.56 3.31 -5.61
C SER A 149 28.17 1.90 -6.05
N GLU A 150 27.28 1.21 -5.32
CA GLU A 150 26.77 -0.11 -5.72
C GLU A 150 25.86 0.00 -6.95
N VAL A 151 24.99 1.01 -6.95
CA VAL A 151 24.08 1.31 -8.05
C VAL A 151 24.84 1.73 -9.31
N GLN A 152 25.85 2.58 -9.19
CA GLN A 152 26.70 3.01 -10.30
C GLN A 152 27.57 1.89 -10.87
N LYS A 153 28.09 1.00 -10.02
CA LYS A 153 28.91 -0.14 -10.48
C LYS A 153 28.07 -1.23 -11.13
N ASN A 154 26.85 -1.45 -10.65
CA ASN A 154 25.99 -2.56 -11.05
C ASN A 154 24.57 -2.12 -11.48
N PRO A 155 24.39 -1.12 -12.37
CA PRO A 155 23.06 -0.58 -12.69
C PRO A 155 22.15 -1.64 -13.32
N GLN A 156 22.74 -2.56 -14.11
CA GLN A 156 22.03 -3.67 -14.75
C GLN A 156 21.42 -4.66 -13.75
N LEU A 157 21.88 -4.72 -12.49
CA LEU A 157 21.23 -5.56 -11.47
C LEU A 157 19.97 -4.93 -10.89
N TYR A 158 19.82 -3.61 -10.99
CA TYR A 158 18.81 -2.84 -10.26
C TYR A 158 17.87 -2.02 -11.16
N HIS A 159 18.08 -2.03 -12.48
CA HIS A 159 17.25 -1.28 -13.44
C HIS A 159 15.74 -1.55 -13.31
N LYS A 160 15.34 -2.78 -12.95
CA LYS A 160 13.95 -3.15 -12.68
C LYS A 160 13.46 -2.93 -11.25
N VAL A 161 14.35 -2.65 -10.29
CA VAL A 161 13.98 -2.54 -8.88
C VAL A 161 13.38 -1.17 -8.60
N GLN A 162 12.10 -1.13 -8.22
CA GLN A 162 11.38 0.11 -7.98
C GLN A 162 11.24 0.39 -6.48
N LYS A 163 11.56 1.62 -6.05
CA LYS A 163 11.22 2.08 -4.71
C LYS A 163 9.77 2.55 -4.67
N LEU A 164 9.04 2.02 -3.70
CA LEU A 164 7.67 2.37 -3.39
C LEU A 164 7.65 3.64 -2.52
N PRO A 165 6.92 4.69 -2.91
CA PRO A 165 6.74 5.90 -2.11
C PRO A 165 5.60 5.72 -1.09
N GLY A 166 5.58 6.55 -0.04
CA GLY A 166 4.42 6.69 0.83
C GLY A 166 3.38 7.65 0.26
N LEU A 167 2.13 7.56 0.74
CA LEU A 167 0.99 8.33 0.24
C LEU A 167 1.28 9.84 0.18
N GLU A 168 1.71 10.44 1.29
CA GLU A 168 2.02 11.87 1.33
C GLU A 168 3.12 12.28 0.35
N GLN A 169 4.15 11.45 0.19
CA GLN A 169 5.24 11.73 -0.74
C GLN A 169 4.70 11.74 -2.17
N THR A 170 3.86 10.77 -2.52
CA THR A 170 3.22 10.70 -3.84
C THR A 170 2.33 11.91 -4.09
N VAL A 171 1.46 12.27 -3.14
CA VAL A 171 0.61 13.47 -3.25
C VAL A 171 1.45 14.73 -3.53
N ARG A 172 2.55 14.93 -2.79
CA ARG A 172 3.48 16.04 -3.03
C ARG A 172 4.15 15.98 -4.39
N GLU A 173 4.64 14.80 -4.81
CA GLU A 173 5.31 14.61 -6.11
C GLU A 173 4.40 14.87 -7.32
N HIS A 174 3.09 14.67 -7.17
CA HIS A 174 2.10 14.96 -8.20
C HIS A 174 1.45 16.34 -8.08
N GLY A 175 1.84 17.14 -7.07
CA GLY A 175 1.24 18.47 -6.85
C GLY A 175 -0.25 18.43 -6.50
N VAL A 176 -0.75 17.27 -6.08
CA VAL A 176 -2.13 17.05 -5.67
C VAL A 176 -2.28 17.65 -4.27
N ALA A 177 -3.37 18.40 -4.03
CA ALA A 177 -3.65 19.07 -2.77
C ALA A 177 -2.64 20.15 -2.32
N ALA A 178 -2.86 21.40 -2.75
CA ALA A 178 -2.26 22.56 -2.09
C ALA A 178 -2.78 22.66 -0.64
N GLY A 179 -1.91 22.57 0.36
CA GLY A 179 -2.31 22.54 1.78
C GLY A 179 -2.13 21.20 2.49
N VAL A 180 -1.49 20.21 1.86
CA VAL A 180 -1.05 18.96 2.54
C VAL A 180 -0.27 19.24 3.82
N GLU A 181 0.45 20.35 3.91
CA GLU A 181 1.12 20.82 5.13
C GLU A 181 0.13 20.91 6.31
N GLU A 182 -1.10 21.39 6.10
CA GLU A 182 -2.11 21.53 7.15
C GLU A 182 -2.73 20.18 7.58
N LEU A 183 -2.74 19.18 6.67
CA LEU A 183 -3.16 17.80 6.96
C LEU A 183 -2.06 17.00 7.69
N THR A 184 -0.81 17.19 7.29
CA THR A 184 0.38 16.48 7.83
C THR A 184 0.82 17.00 9.19
N ILE A 185 0.48 18.25 9.55
CA ILE A 185 0.76 18.84 10.87
C ILE A 185 -0.06 18.18 12.01
N LYS A 186 -1.17 17.47 11.74
CA LYS A 186 -2.03 16.87 12.76
C LYS A 186 -1.55 15.52 13.34
N GLY A 187 -0.25 15.26 13.25
CA GLY A 187 0.48 14.44 14.22
C GLY A 187 0.67 12.97 13.83
N ARG A 188 1.87 12.46 14.11
CA ARG A 188 2.17 11.02 14.12
C ARG A 188 1.29 10.36 15.18
N PHE A 189 0.20 9.72 14.77
CA PHE A 189 -0.58 8.88 15.66
C PHE A 189 0.25 7.65 16.01
N LYS A 190 0.38 7.34 17.30
CA LYS A 190 1.11 6.13 17.70
C LYS A 190 0.28 4.92 17.31
N HIS A 191 0.82 4.03 16.47
CA HIS A 191 0.14 2.79 16.05
C HIS A 191 -0.40 1.96 17.23
N THR A 192 0.25 2.04 18.41
CA THR A 192 -0.21 1.39 19.65
C THR A 192 -1.55 1.89 20.19
N SER A 193 -2.03 3.03 19.71
CA SER A 193 -3.24 3.69 20.21
C SER A 193 -4.50 3.32 19.44
N TRP A 194 -4.39 2.60 18.31
CA TRP A 194 -5.53 2.27 17.47
C TRP A 194 -6.57 1.41 18.20
N LEU A 195 -6.17 0.56 19.14
CA LEU A 195 -7.10 -0.28 19.91
C LEU A 195 -7.77 0.46 21.09
N ARG A 196 -7.43 1.73 21.37
CA ARG A 196 -8.03 2.48 22.49
C ARG A 196 -9.45 2.92 22.14
N ARG A 197 -10.36 2.88 23.11
CA ARG A 197 -11.73 3.39 22.98
C ARG A 197 -12.10 4.34 24.13
N PRO A 198 -12.84 5.44 23.87
CA PRO A 198 -13.25 5.91 22.54
C PRO A 198 -12.04 6.28 21.68
N LEU A 199 -12.17 6.15 20.35
CA LEU A 199 -11.09 6.52 19.44
C LEU A 199 -10.82 8.03 19.57
N PRO A 200 -9.55 8.45 19.74
CA PRO A 200 -9.23 9.87 19.80
C PRO A 200 -9.65 10.58 18.52
N GLN A 201 -10.19 11.80 18.64
CA GLN A 201 -10.61 12.59 17.48
C GLN A 201 -9.48 12.80 16.47
N THR A 202 -8.23 12.89 16.93
CA THR A 202 -7.05 12.97 16.07
C THR A 202 -6.87 11.74 15.19
N ALA A 203 -7.19 10.54 15.70
CA ALA A 203 -7.15 9.29 14.94
C ALA A 203 -8.23 9.26 13.86
N LEU A 204 -9.44 9.72 14.18
CA LEU A 204 -10.54 9.81 13.22
C LEU A 204 -10.24 10.84 12.11
N ILE A 205 -9.69 12.00 12.47
CA ILE A 205 -9.25 13.00 11.50
C ILE A 205 -8.13 12.45 10.60
N TYR A 206 -7.16 11.74 11.18
CA TYR A 206 -6.09 11.10 10.43
C TYR A 206 -6.66 10.13 9.38
N ALA A 207 -7.48 9.17 9.80
CA ALA A 207 -8.07 8.17 8.91
C ALA A 207 -8.95 8.80 7.81
N ALA A 208 -9.70 9.86 8.15
CA ALA A 208 -10.50 10.56 7.17
C ALA A 208 -9.67 11.38 6.17
N ASN A 209 -8.50 11.88 6.60
CA ASN A 209 -7.56 12.58 5.71
C ASN A 209 -6.92 11.61 4.72
N ASP A 210 -6.55 10.40 5.12
CA ASP A 210 -5.96 9.42 4.20
C ASP A 210 -6.94 9.06 3.08
N ILE A 211 -8.23 8.92 3.38
CA ILE A 211 -9.28 8.76 2.35
C ILE A 211 -9.35 9.98 1.42
N ALA A 212 -9.24 11.21 1.94
CA ALA A 212 -9.22 12.43 1.13
C ALA A 212 -8.00 12.49 0.20
N LEU A 213 -6.82 12.13 0.71
CA LEU A 213 -5.59 12.06 -0.08
C LEU A 213 -5.68 11.00 -1.18
N ILE A 214 -6.17 9.81 -0.87
CA ILE A 214 -6.41 8.74 -1.86
C ILE A 214 -7.39 9.22 -2.93
N ALA A 215 -8.49 9.87 -2.55
CA ALA A 215 -9.49 10.38 -3.47
C ALA A 215 -8.92 11.41 -4.46
N HIS A 216 -8.18 12.40 -3.95
CA HIS A 216 -7.56 13.42 -4.81
C HIS A 216 -6.48 12.84 -5.71
N LEU A 217 -5.70 11.88 -5.22
CA LEU A 217 -4.68 11.22 -6.02
C LEU A 217 -5.32 10.37 -7.13
N TRP A 218 -6.43 9.69 -6.83
CA TRP A 218 -7.21 8.95 -7.82
C TRP A 218 -7.76 9.87 -8.91
N GLU A 219 -8.37 11.01 -8.55
CA GLU A 219 -8.84 12.02 -9.52
C GLU A 219 -7.70 12.45 -10.47
N GLU A 220 -6.55 12.84 -9.91
CA GLU A 220 -5.39 13.23 -10.71
C GLU A 220 -4.93 12.08 -11.62
N PHE A 221 -4.87 10.85 -11.11
CA PHE A 221 -4.39 9.71 -11.88
C PHE A 221 -5.36 9.28 -12.99
N VAL A 222 -6.66 9.48 -12.80
CA VAL A 222 -7.66 9.35 -13.86
C VAL A 222 -7.45 10.43 -14.92
N ASP A 223 -7.33 11.69 -14.51
CA ASP A 223 -7.18 12.84 -15.42
C ASP A 223 -5.89 12.76 -16.26
N GLN A 224 -4.80 12.29 -15.66
CA GLN A 224 -3.51 12.10 -16.35
C GLN A 224 -3.41 10.77 -17.13
N GLY A 225 -4.41 9.88 -17.03
CA GLY A 225 -4.41 8.58 -17.71
C GLY A 225 -3.39 7.58 -17.16
N TYR A 226 -3.05 7.66 -15.87
CA TYR A 226 -2.10 6.75 -15.20
C TYR A 226 -2.72 5.40 -14.81
N ILE A 227 -4.05 5.29 -14.85
CA ILE A 227 -4.81 4.06 -14.59
C ILE A 227 -5.10 3.36 -15.91
N ASP A 228 -4.31 2.33 -16.22
CA ASP A 228 -4.53 1.49 -17.42
C ASP A 228 -5.37 0.24 -17.13
N GLY A 229 -5.75 -0.47 -18.20
CA GLY A 229 -6.59 -1.67 -18.12
C GLY A 229 -5.94 -2.88 -17.43
N LYS A 230 -4.62 -2.86 -17.19
CA LYS A 230 -3.90 -3.96 -16.50
C LYS A 230 -3.75 -3.71 -15.00
N LEU A 231 -3.91 -2.45 -14.58
CA LEU A 231 -3.64 -2.05 -13.19
C LEU A 231 -4.49 -2.83 -12.19
N ALA A 232 -5.74 -3.16 -12.52
CA ALA A 232 -6.61 -3.90 -11.62
C ALA A 232 -6.09 -5.32 -11.31
N GLU A 233 -5.60 -6.03 -12.33
CA GLU A 233 -5.03 -7.38 -12.16
C GLU A 233 -3.71 -7.32 -11.37
N GLN A 234 -2.85 -6.35 -11.71
CA GLN A 234 -1.57 -6.12 -11.01
C GLN A 234 -1.81 -5.76 -9.53
N SER A 235 -2.79 -4.91 -9.26
CA SER A 235 -3.19 -4.51 -7.91
C SER A 235 -3.73 -5.70 -7.11
N LEU A 236 -4.57 -6.54 -7.72
CA LEU A 236 -5.09 -7.74 -7.06
C LEU A 236 -3.96 -8.71 -6.66
N ARG A 237 -2.99 -8.90 -7.55
CA ARG A 237 -1.78 -9.70 -7.27
C ARG A 237 -0.96 -9.08 -6.14
N TYR A 238 -0.86 -7.76 -6.12
CA TYR A 238 -0.09 -7.01 -5.14
C TYR A 238 -0.70 -7.07 -3.74
N VAL A 239 -1.97 -6.73 -3.58
CA VAL A 239 -2.61 -6.69 -2.26
C VAL A 239 -2.71 -8.08 -1.62
N ARG A 240 -2.81 -9.14 -2.44
CA ARG A 240 -2.88 -10.54 -1.97
C ARG A 240 -1.53 -11.20 -1.72
N LEU A 241 -0.43 -10.46 -1.85
CA LEU A 241 0.92 -11.01 -1.75
C LEU A 241 1.15 -11.81 -0.45
N TRP A 242 0.46 -11.44 0.63
CA TRP A 242 0.66 -12.01 1.97
C TRP A 242 -0.50 -12.87 2.50
N THR A 243 -1.46 -13.21 1.64
CA THR A 243 -2.59 -14.09 2.01
C THR A 243 -2.41 -15.55 1.59
N ALA A 244 -1.33 -15.87 0.86
CA ALA A 244 -1.06 -17.23 0.36
C ALA A 244 -0.27 -18.14 1.33
N GLY A 245 0.14 -17.63 2.49
CA GLY A 245 0.99 -18.34 3.45
C GLY A 245 0.61 -18.04 4.89
N PRO A 246 1.53 -18.18 5.86
CA PRO A 246 1.32 -17.67 7.21
C PRO A 246 1.39 -16.14 7.27
N GLN A 247 0.68 -15.55 8.23
CA GLN A 247 0.72 -14.11 8.51
C GLN A 247 2.16 -13.68 8.85
N ILE A 248 2.54 -12.47 8.40
CA ILE A 248 3.92 -12.00 8.49
C ILE A 248 4.29 -11.61 9.92
N ASN A 249 5.45 -12.07 10.39
CA ASN A 249 6.04 -11.60 11.63
C ASN A 249 6.74 -10.24 11.44
N ALA A 250 6.63 -9.34 12.42
CA ALA A 250 7.24 -8.01 12.42
C ALA A 250 8.77 -8.00 12.19
N SER A 251 9.47 -9.10 12.50
CA SER A 251 10.92 -9.24 12.26
C SER A 251 11.29 -9.57 10.80
N HIS A 252 10.31 -9.85 9.94
CA HIS A 252 10.55 -10.37 8.58
C HIS A 252 10.93 -9.29 7.56
N ARG A 253 12.16 -8.77 7.67
CA ARG A 253 12.71 -7.66 6.87
C ARG A 253 12.66 -7.83 5.34
N TYR A 254 12.61 -9.05 4.82
CA TYR A 254 12.57 -9.34 3.38
C TYR A 254 11.14 -9.35 2.79
N LYS A 255 10.13 -9.16 3.64
CA LYS A 255 8.73 -8.97 3.27
C LYS A 255 8.25 -7.56 3.64
N LEU A 256 8.79 -7.00 4.72
CA LEU A 256 8.48 -5.66 5.23
C LEU A 256 9.48 -4.61 4.72
N HIS A 257 9.31 -4.19 3.46
CA HIS A 257 10.13 -3.13 2.85
C HIS A 257 9.41 -2.41 1.70
N ALA A 258 9.83 -1.17 1.41
CA ALA A 258 9.29 -0.33 0.34
C ALA A 258 10.02 -0.51 -1.00
N LEU A 259 10.18 -1.76 -1.44
CA LEU A 259 10.66 -2.11 -2.78
C LEU A 259 9.63 -3.01 -3.45
N LEU A 260 9.28 -2.71 -4.70
CA LEU A 260 8.27 -3.45 -5.45
C LEU A 260 8.77 -4.86 -5.78
N PRO A 261 8.01 -5.90 -5.42
CA PRO A 261 8.18 -7.25 -5.96
C PRO A 261 8.11 -7.25 -7.50
N LEU A 262 9.15 -7.78 -8.16
CA LEU A 262 9.36 -7.66 -9.60
C LEU A 262 8.33 -8.41 -10.46
N GLU A 263 7.61 -9.35 -9.87
CA GLU A 263 6.59 -10.16 -10.53
C GLU A 263 5.19 -9.52 -10.56
N ILE A 264 5.03 -8.33 -9.97
CA ILE A 264 3.72 -7.70 -9.79
C ILE A 264 3.21 -7.03 -11.06
N LEU A 265 4.08 -6.32 -11.78
CA LEU A 265 3.69 -5.53 -12.95
C LEU A 265 3.66 -6.36 -14.25
N GLU A 266 4.29 -7.51 -14.25
CA GLU A 266 4.44 -8.35 -15.45
C GLU A 266 3.74 -9.69 -15.25
N ASP A 267 3.11 -10.24 -16.30
CA ASP A 267 2.54 -11.58 -16.23
C ASP A 267 3.63 -12.63 -15.97
N THR A 268 3.31 -13.65 -15.19
CA THR A 268 4.22 -14.75 -14.81
C THR A 268 3.69 -16.13 -15.17
N ALA A 269 2.49 -16.24 -15.74
CA ALA A 269 1.77 -17.51 -15.88
C ALA A 269 2.55 -18.61 -16.64
N VAL A 270 3.47 -18.21 -17.54
CA VAL A 270 4.21 -19.13 -18.42
C VAL A 270 5.68 -19.31 -18.05
N GLU A 271 6.18 -18.64 -17.01
CA GLU A 271 7.61 -18.64 -16.69
C GLU A 271 8.01 -19.70 -15.67
N ARG A 272 9.21 -20.26 -15.88
CA ARG A 272 9.84 -21.10 -14.85
C ARG A 272 10.09 -20.25 -13.62
N THR A 273 9.70 -20.78 -12.46
CA THR A 273 9.88 -20.11 -11.17
C THR A 273 10.90 -20.84 -10.29
N LYS A 274 11.48 -20.09 -9.35
CA LYS A 274 12.40 -20.59 -8.31
C LYS A 274 12.07 -19.92 -6.98
N LEU A 275 12.16 -20.69 -5.90
CA LEU A 275 11.97 -20.16 -4.54
C LEU A 275 13.15 -19.28 -4.15
N CYS A 276 12.87 -18.04 -3.76
CA CYS A 276 13.84 -17.19 -3.05
C CYS A 276 13.78 -17.53 -1.56
N PRO A 277 14.88 -18.01 -0.92
CA PRO A 277 14.85 -18.44 0.48
C PRO A 277 14.76 -17.29 1.49
N LEU A 278 14.87 -16.03 1.05
CA LEU A 278 14.85 -14.86 1.93
C LEU A 278 13.46 -14.23 2.05
N CYS A 279 12.76 -14.04 0.94
CA CYS A 279 11.37 -13.56 0.94
C CYS A 279 10.35 -14.70 0.86
N GLU A 280 10.80 -15.94 0.68
CA GLU A 280 9.97 -17.16 0.61
C GLU A 280 8.96 -17.15 -0.55
N ARG A 281 9.22 -16.34 -1.59
CA ARG A 281 8.37 -16.26 -2.78
C ARG A 281 8.89 -17.16 -3.90
N LEU A 282 7.98 -17.82 -4.62
CA LEU A 282 8.25 -18.45 -5.92
C LEU A 282 8.28 -17.36 -6.99
N LEU A 283 9.44 -17.14 -7.60
CA LEU A 283 9.68 -16.00 -8.49
C LEU A 283 10.20 -16.44 -9.86
N PRO A 284 9.81 -15.74 -10.93
CA PRO A 284 10.30 -16.02 -12.28
C PRO A 284 11.80 -15.74 -12.42
N GLN A 285 12.43 -16.28 -13.46
CA GLN A 285 13.86 -16.15 -13.74
C GLN A 285 14.37 -14.71 -13.70
N ARG A 286 13.62 -13.77 -14.28
CA ARG A 286 13.98 -12.34 -14.33
C ARG A 286 14.15 -11.68 -12.96
N CYS A 287 13.61 -12.27 -11.89
CA CYS A 287 13.79 -11.76 -10.53
C CYS A 287 15.17 -12.07 -9.95
N PHE A 288 16.03 -12.82 -10.66
CA PHE A 288 17.35 -13.24 -10.21
C PHE A 288 18.43 -12.76 -11.19
N SER A 289 19.64 -12.54 -10.70
CA SER A 289 20.80 -12.46 -11.60
C SER A 289 21.03 -13.82 -12.26
N VAL A 290 21.70 -13.83 -13.43
CA VAL A 290 22.08 -15.08 -14.13
C VAL A 290 22.78 -16.06 -13.20
N THR A 291 23.69 -15.57 -12.37
CA THR A 291 24.41 -16.37 -11.37
C THR A 291 23.50 -16.92 -10.28
N SER A 292 22.60 -16.12 -9.71
CA SER A 292 21.63 -16.57 -8.69
C SER A 292 20.60 -17.57 -9.21
N TRP A 293 20.27 -17.47 -10.50
CA TRP A 293 19.37 -18.40 -11.17
C TRP A 293 20.04 -19.76 -11.40
N THR A 294 21.21 -19.74 -12.05
CA THR A 294 21.93 -20.94 -12.51
C THR A 294 22.72 -21.65 -11.42
N ARG A 295 23.30 -20.91 -10.48
CA ARG A 295 24.10 -21.45 -9.38
C ARG A 295 23.28 -21.46 -8.10
N ASP A 296 23.40 -22.55 -7.35
CA ASP A 296 22.68 -22.71 -6.10
C ASP A 296 23.21 -21.88 -4.93
N VAL A 297 24.40 -21.29 -5.11
CA VAL A 297 25.16 -20.66 -4.04
C VAL A 297 24.58 -19.30 -3.62
N SER A 298 23.76 -18.63 -4.44
CA SER A 298 23.15 -17.34 -4.11
C SER A 298 21.71 -17.19 -4.58
N ARG A 299 20.81 -18.12 -4.21
CA ARG A 299 19.39 -18.16 -4.61
C ARG A 299 18.51 -16.94 -4.23
N LYS A 300 19.08 -15.77 -3.88
CA LYS A 300 18.31 -14.57 -3.53
C LYS A 300 17.91 -13.77 -4.77
N CYS A 301 16.67 -13.29 -4.79
CA CYS A 301 16.17 -12.38 -5.83
C CYS A 301 16.84 -11.00 -5.73
N LEU A 302 16.74 -10.20 -6.79
CA LEU A 302 17.35 -8.87 -6.90
C LEU A 302 16.84 -7.89 -5.82
N VAL A 303 15.56 -7.98 -5.46
CA VAL A 303 14.98 -7.20 -4.35
C VAL A 303 15.59 -7.62 -3.01
N CYS A 304 15.65 -8.92 -2.70
CA CYS A 304 16.27 -9.41 -1.47
C CYS A 304 17.78 -9.14 -1.42
N ARG A 305 18.45 -9.12 -2.58
CA ARG A 305 19.85 -8.67 -2.68
C ARG A 305 20.00 -7.23 -2.22
N ALA A 306 19.14 -6.32 -2.68
CA ALA A 306 19.17 -4.92 -2.28
C ALA A 306 18.93 -4.75 -0.76
N ILE A 307 17.95 -5.47 -0.20
CA ILE A 307 17.72 -5.47 1.26
C ILE A 307 18.91 -6.03 2.04
N GLY A 308 19.53 -7.10 1.55
CA GLY A 308 20.71 -7.71 2.18
C GLY A 308 21.90 -6.74 2.24
N ILE A 309 22.11 -5.94 1.21
CA ILE A 309 23.19 -4.93 1.17
C ILE A 309 22.96 -3.84 2.22
N ARG A 310 21.74 -3.30 2.34
CA ARG A 310 21.36 -2.36 3.40
C ARG A 310 21.63 -2.93 4.80
N THR A 311 21.34 -4.21 5.00
CA THR A 311 21.52 -4.91 6.29
C THR A 311 22.98 -4.89 6.73
N ILE A 312 23.87 -5.25 5.83
CA ILE A 312 25.31 -5.26 6.09
C ILE A 312 25.76 -3.84 6.47
N GLN A 313 25.28 -2.83 5.76
CA GLN A 313 25.63 -1.42 6.01
C GLN A 313 25.18 -0.93 7.39
N GLN A 314 23.97 -1.28 7.84
CA GLN A 314 23.49 -0.94 9.18
C GLN A 314 24.30 -1.60 10.29
N ASN A 315 24.88 -2.78 10.03
CA ASN A 315 25.69 -3.52 10.99
C ASN A 315 27.17 -3.10 10.98
N THR A 316 27.70 -2.65 9.85
CA THR A 316 29.10 -2.19 9.71
C THR A 316 29.28 -0.69 9.96
N GLY A 317 28.21 0.10 9.81
CA GLY A 317 28.18 1.52 10.19
C GLY A 317 27.73 1.65 11.65
N GLY A 318 28.68 1.73 12.58
CA GLY A 318 28.42 1.80 14.02
C GLY A 318 27.34 2.81 14.41
N HIS A 319 26.57 2.46 15.44
CA HIS A 319 25.71 3.39 16.16
C HIS A 319 26.45 4.70 16.46
N ARG A 320 26.07 5.78 15.77
CA ARG A 320 26.02 7.08 16.44
C ARG A 320 24.56 7.29 16.85
N PRO A 321 24.27 7.38 18.16
CA PRO A 321 22.93 7.70 18.60
C PRO A 321 22.61 9.12 18.10
N VAL A 322 21.55 9.25 17.32
CA VAL A 322 20.97 10.56 17.02
C VAL A 322 20.15 10.95 18.24
N LYS A 323 20.57 12.03 18.91
CA LYS A 323 19.78 12.74 19.92
C LYS A 323 18.57 13.39 19.27
#